data_AF-A0A1R3H7Y0-F1
#
_entry.id   AF-A0A1R3H7Y0-F1
#
_cell.length_a   1.000
_cell.length_b   1.000
_cell.length_c   1.000
_cell.angle_alpha   90.00
_cell.angle_beta   90.00
_cell.angle_gamma   90.00
#
_symmetry.space_group_name_H-M   'P 1'
#
loop_
_entity.id
_entity.type
_entity.pdbx_description
1 polymer ?
#
loop_
_entity_poly.entity_id
_entity_poly.type
_entity_poly.pdbx_seq_one_letter_code
_entity_poly.pdbx_strand_id
1 'polypeptide(L)' 'MTAEVGPWGGRGGTEWDDGSDYNGVREITLVYGDFIDSIRFIYDQNAKPVTSDKHGGTGGDTTVVVST' A
#
# COMPACT_ATOMS: atom_id res chain seq x y z
N MET A 1 -13.19 -13.44 8.70
CA MET A 1 -14.04 -12.25 8.50
C MET A 1 -13.11 -11.06 8.61
N THR A 2 -12.96 -10.33 7.51
CA THR A 2 -12.24 -9.05 7.46
C THR A 2 -13.27 -7.94 7.37
N ALA A 3 -12.99 -6.81 8.02
CA ALA A 3 -13.80 -5.62 7.91
C ALA A 3 -13.08 -4.67 6.96
N GLU A 4 -13.76 -4.27 5.89
CA GLU A 4 -13.27 -3.27 4.94
C GLU A 4 -13.86 -1.90 5.30
N VAL A 5 -13.03 -0.87 5.31
CA VAL A 5 -13.43 0.51 5.60
C VAL A 5 -12.85 1.42 4.53
N GLY A 6 -13.68 2.30 3.95
CA GLY A 6 -13.33 3.14 2.81
C GLY A 6 -14.06 2.71 1.53
N PRO A 7 -13.56 3.08 0.34
CA PRO A 7 -12.37 3.92 0.10
C PRO A 7 -12.61 5.40 0.44
N TRP A 8 -11.55 6.14 0.76
CA TRP A 8 -11.56 7.60 0.91
C TRP A 8 -10.82 8.25 -0.26
N GLY A 9 -11.47 9.18 -0.95
CA GLY A 9 -10.89 9.88 -2.10
C GLY A 9 -11.90 10.18 -3.20
N GLY A 10 -11.39 10.42 -4.41
CA GLY A 10 -12.20 10.65 -5.61
C GLY A 10 -12.58 9.35 -6.34
N ARG A 11 -13.24 9.46 -7.49
CA ARG A 11 -13.67 8.33 -8.35
C ARG A 11 -12.73 8.02 -9.52
N GLY A 12 -11.53 8.60 -9.54
CA GLY A 12 -10.56 8.42 -10.62
C GLY A 12 -9.57 7.27 -10.34
N GLY A 13 -8.77 6.91 -11.36
CA GLY A 13 -7.74 5.87 -11.26
C GLY A 13 -8.23 4.47 -11.60
N THR A 14 -7.40 3.48 -11.27
CA THR A 14 -7.72 2.05 -11.40
C THR A 14 -7.84 1.46 -10.00
N GLU A 15 -8.97 0.81 -9.72
CA GLU A 15 -9.19 0.10 -8.45
C GLU A 15 -8.17 -1.04 -8.27
N TRP A 16 -7.76 -1.26 -7.03
CA TRP A 16 -6.86 -2.34 -6.62
C TRP A 16 -7.22 -2.80 -5.21
N ASP A 17 -6.99 -4.08 -4.96
CA ASP A 17 -7.12 -4.73 -3.65
C ASP A 17 -6.11 -5.89 -3.60
N ASP A 18 -5.17 -5.84 -2.66
CA ASP A 18 -4.16 -6.90 -2.48
C ASP A 18 -4.76 -8.15 -1.80
N GLY A 19 -5.99 -8.07 -1.30
CA GLY A 19 -6.69 -9.12 -0.60
C GLY A 19 -6.37 -9.18 0.90
N SER A 20 -6.96 -10.16 1.58
CA SER A 20 -6.93 -10.27 3.04
C SER A 20 -6.26 -11.53 3.58
N ASP A 21 -5.57 -12.30 2.73
CA ASP A 21 -4.91 -13.56 3.09
C ASP A 21 -3.53 -13.37 3.75
N TYR A 22 -3.34 -12.22 4.41
CA TYR A 22 -2.12 -11.83 5.12
C TYR A 22 -2.36 -11.74 6.63
N ASN A 23 -1.30 -11.97 7.41
CA ASN A 23 -1.35 -11.89 8.87
C ASN A 23 -1.18 -10.47 9.42
N GLY A 24 -0.61 -9.57 8.62
CA GLY A 24 -0.39 -8.17 8.97
C GLY A 24 0.46 -7.44 7.96
N VAL A 25 0.72 -6.17 8.24
CA VAL A 25 1.70 -5.35 7.51
C VAL A 25 3.01 -5.39 8.28
N ARG A 26 4.15 -5.39 7.57
CA ARG A 26 5.50 -5.26 8.11
C ARG A 26 6.10 -3.90 7.76
N GLU A 27 5.84 -3.43 6.54
CA GLU A 27 6.36 -2.18 6.03
C GLU A 27 5.37 -1.52 5.05
N ILE A 28 5.34 -0.19 5.07
CA ILE A 28 4.67 0.65 4.08
C ILE A 28 5.72 1.56 3.45
N THR A 29 5.83 1.52 2.12
CA THR A 29 6.61 2.49 1.35
C THR A 29 5.66 3.46 0.67
N LEU A 30 5.84 4.75 0.91
CA LEU A 30 5.14 5.83 0.21
C LEU A 30 6.15 6.63 -0.63
N VAL A 31 5.76 6.96 -1.86
CA VAL A 31 6.45 7.95 -2.70
C VAL A 31 5.52 9.13 -2.90
N TYR A 32 6.00 10.34 -2.62
CA TYR A 32 5.18 11.55 -2.64
C TYR A 32 5.98 12.79 -3.06
N GLY A 33 5.24 13.81 -3.53
CA GLY A 33 5.66 15.21 -3.66
C GLY A 33 4.69 16.11 -2.90
N ASP A 34 3.84 16.85 -3.61
CA ASP A 34 2.71 17.58 -2.99
C ASP A 34 1.57 16.64 -2.54
N PHE A 35 1.46 15.48 -3.20
CA PHE A 35 0.49 14.42 -2.91
C PHE A 35 1.19 13.05 -2.96
N ILE A 36 0.48 11.99 -2.54
CA ILE A 36 0.97 10.62 -2.67
C ILE A 36 0.90 10.19 -4.13
N ASP A 37 2.05 9.85 -4.71
CA ASP A 37 2.18 9.35 -6.06
C ASP A 37 2.04 7.83 -6.12
N SER A 38 2.59 7.12 -5.13
CA SER A 38 2.41 5.67 -5.01
C SER A 38 2.57 5.14 -3.59
N ILE A 39 2.00 3.95 -3.38
CA ILE A 39 2.08 3.16 -2.15
C ILE A 39 2.46 1.72 -2.47
N ARG A 40 3.24 1.08 -1.59
CA ARG A 40 3.59 -0.33 -1.65
C ARG A 40 3.70 -0.90 -0.24
N PHE A 41 3.40 -2.18 -0.10
CA PHE A 41 3.43 -2.89 1.18
C PHE A 41 4.42 -4.06 1.16
N ILE A 42 4.96 -4.35 2.35
CA ILE A 42 5.46 -5.68 2.69
C ILE A 42 4.48 -6.24 3.72
N TYR A 43 3.79 -7.31 3.35
CA TYR A 43 2.89 -8.03 4.24
C TYR A 43 3.63 -9.15 4.97
N ASP A 44 3.10 -9.56 6.12
CA ASP A 44 3.42 -10.84 6.73
C ASP A 44 2.48 -11.93 6.21
N GLN A 45 3.06 -13.03 5.76
CA GLN A 45 2.32 -14.26 5.44
C GLN A 45 3.02 -15.45 6.10
N ASN A 46 2.48 -15.89 7.23
CA ASN A 46 3.00 -16.97 8.05
C ASN A 46 4.47 -16.77 8.40
N ALA A 47 4.79 -15.60 8.99
CA ALA A 47 6.14 -15.17 9.33
C ALA A 47 7.10 -14.93 8.14
N LYS A 48 6.61 -14.95 6.90
CA LYS A 48 7.39 -14.64 5.70
C LYS A 48 7.00 -13.28 5.13
N PRO A 49 7.96 -12.44 4.71
CA PRO A 49 7.65 -11.19 4.02
C PRO A 49 7.16 -11.47 2.60
N VAL A 50 6.05 -10.85 2.23
CA VAL A 50 5.50 -10.87 0.86
C VAL A 50 5.35 -9.43 0.39
N THR A 51 6.00 -9.11 -0.73
CA THR A 51 5.94 -7.76 -1.29
C THR A 51 4.73 -7.62 -2.21
N SER A 52 3.95 -6.55 -2.03
CA SER A 52 2.84 -6.21 -2.92
C SER A 52 3.33 -5.63 -4.25
N ASP A 53 2.40 -5.47 -5.19
CA ASP A 53 2.59 -4.57 -6.31
C ASP A 53 2.67 -3.11 -5.84
N LYS A 54 3.28 -2.25 -6.65
CA LYS A 54 3.28 -0.80 -6.41
C LYS A 54 2.02 -0.21 -7.00
N HIS A 55 1.22 0.44 -6.16
CA HIS A 55 -0.04 1.08 -6.57
C HIS A 55 0.19 2.57 -6.77
N GLY A 56 -0.02 3.06 -8.00
CA GLY A 56 0.20 4.46 -8.37
C GLY A 56 1.36 4.70 -9.33
N GLY A 57 1.65 5.97 -9.60
CA GLY A 57 2.55 6.42 -10.66
C GLY A 57 4.04 6.38 -10.29
N THR A 58 4.87 6.95 -11.16
CA THR A 58 6.33 7.10 -10.96
C THR A 58 6.74 8.55 -10.66
N GLY A 59 5.77 9.38 -10.27
CA GLY A 59 6.05 10.75 -9.78
C GLY A 59 6.52 10.73 -8.34
N GLY A 60 6.59 11.93 -7.75
CA GLY A 60 7.17 12.15 -6.43
C GLY A 60 8.70 12.03 -6.44
N ASP A 61 9.33 12.69 -5.49
CA ASP A 61 10.78 12.69 -5.32
C ASP A 61 11.19 12.33 -3.88
N THR A 62 10.20 12.21 -2.99
CA THR A 62 10.41 11.89 -1.58
C THR A 62 9.85 10.50 -1.28
N THR A 63 10.68 9.66 -0.66
CA THR A 63 10.29 8.32 -0.22
C THR A 63 10.32 8.26 1.29
N VAL A 64 9.24 7.75 1.90
CA VAL A 64 9.21 7.37 3.31
C VAL A 64 8.89 5.90 3.46
N VAL A 65 9.62 5.25 4.36
CA VAL A 65 9.43 3.84 4.73
C VAL A 65 9.04 3.80 6.19
N VAL A 66 7.92 3.15 6.48
CA VAL A 66 7.39 2.98 7.84
C VAL A 66 7.33 1.49 8.15
N SER A 67 8.09 1.06 9.16
CA SER A 67 8.00 -0.30 9.71
C SER A 67 6.99 -0.35 10.86
N THR A 68 6.26 -1.46 10.96
CA THR A 68 5.19 -1.68 11.97
C THR A 68 5.52 -2.81 12.93
#